data_AF-A0A610TV00-F1
#
_entry.id   AF-A0A610TV00-F1
#
_cell.length_a   1.000
_cell.length_b   1.000
_cell.length_c   1.000
_cell.angle_alpha   90.00
_cell.angle_beta   90.00
_cell.angle_gamma   90.00
#
_symmetry.space_group_name_H-M   'P 1'
#
loop_
_entity.id
_entity.type
_entity.pdbx_description
1 polymer ?
#
loop_
_entity_poly.entity_id
_entity_poly.type
_entity_poly.pdbx_seq_one_letter_code
_entity_poly.pdbx_strand_id
1 'polypeptide(L)' 'SPIGDIRGDIQAAQIATAVFNSQGAKATMSDMLLRWQRDPDEEGADPFAGLEAALTAATQ' A
#
# COMPACT_ATOMS: atom_id res chain seq x y z
N SER A 1 0.11 11.09 -14.30
CA SER A 1 0.83 11.52 -13.10
C SER A 1 -0.03 11.13 -11.90
N PRO A 2 0.52 10.51 -10.84
CA PRO A 2 -0.25 10.06 -9.67
C PRO A 2 -0.77 11.20 -8.80
N ILE A 3 -0.18 12.40 -8.93
CA ILE A 3 -0.63 13.61 -8.24
C ILE A 3 -1.75 14.25 -9.06
N GLY A 4 -2.96 14.29 -8.50
CA GLY A 4 -4.15 14.89 -9.12
C GLY A 4 -5.09 13.91 -9.82
N ASP A 5 -4.98 12.60 -9.56
CA ASP A 5 -6.02 11.65 -9.97
C ASP A 5 -7.24 11.75 -9.04
N ILE A 6 -8.22 12.56 -9.44
CA ILE A 6 -9.50 12.76 -8.73
C ILE A 6 -10.18 11.42 -8.41
N ARG A 7 -10.02 10.40 -9.27
CA ARG A 7 -10.63 9.08 -9.04
C ARG A 7 -9.94 8.38 -7.86
N GLY A 8 -8.62 8.50 -7.76
CA GLY A 8 -7.84 8.03 -6.63
C GLY A 8 -8.22 8.73 -5.33
N ASP A 9 -8.41 10.05 -5.37
CA ASP A 9 -8.81 10.83 -4.19
C ASP A 9 -10.21 10.46 -3.67
N ILE A 10 -11.17 10.25 -4.58
CA ILE A 10 -12.53 9.79 -4.23
C ILE A 10 -12.49 8.42 -3.58
N GLN A 11 -11.75 7.47 -4.16
CA GLN A 11 -11.61 6.13 -3.60
C GLN A 11 -10.93 6.17 -2.22
N ALA A 12 -9.90 7.00 -2.06
CA ALA A 12 -9.21 7.19 -0.80
C ALA A 12 -10.17 7.71 0.29
N ALA A 13 -10.97 8.72 -0.03
CA ALA A 13 -11.98 9.27 0.87
C ALA A 13 -13.06 8.23 1.25
N GLN A 14 -13.48 7.39 0.31
CA GLN A 14 -14.45 6.32 0.58
C GLN A 14 -13.89 5.30 1.57
N ILE A 15 -12.65 4.86 1.39
CA ILE A 15 -11.98 3.91 2.28
C ILE A 15 -11.81 4.52 3.69
N ALA A 16 -11.27 5.75 3.77
CA ALA A 16 -11.08 6.43 5.06
C ALA A 16 -12.40 6.61 5.82
N THR A 17 -13.48 6.99 5.13
CA THR A 17 -14.82 7.16 5.73
C THR A 17 -15.37 5.84 6.26
N ALA A 18 -15.23 4.75 5.51
CA ALA A 18 -15.67 3.43 5.94
C ALA A 18 -14.91 2.95 7.19
N VAL A 19 -13.59 3.17 7.23
CA VAL A 19 -12.73 2.81 8.37
C VAL A 19 -13.08 3.64 9.60
N PHE A 20 -13.25 4.95 9.44
CA PHE A 20 -13.60 5.84 10.55
C PHE A 20 -14.93 5.45 11.19
N ASN A 21 -15.94 5.16 10.36
CA ASN A 21 -17.25 4.74 10.84
C ASN A 21 -17.23 3.34 11.47
N SER A 22 -16.49 2.38 10.91
CA SER A 22 -16.43 1.00 11.44
C SER A 22 -15.74 0.92 12.80
N GLN A 23 -14.79 1.83 13.08
CA GLN A 23 -14.15 1.95 14.38
C GLN A 23 -14.96 2.74 15.42
N GLY A 24 -16.18 3.19 15.07
CA GLY A 24 -17.03 3.99 15.95
C GLY A 24 -16.45 5.38 16.22
N ALA A 25 -15.88 6.02 15.20
CA ALA A 25 -15.25 7.35 15.27
C ALA A 25 -14.01 7.43 16.19
N LYS A 26 -13.33 6.30 16.42
CA LYS A 26 -12.12 6.22 17.28
C LYS A 26 -10.81 6.17 16.50
N ALA A 27 -10.85 6.16 15.17
CA ALA A 27 -9.65 6.10 14.34
C ALA A 27 -8.92 7.45 14.35
N THR A 28 -7.59 7.41 14.43
CA THR A 28 -6.74 8.60 14.36
C THR A 28 -6.41 8.96 12.91
N MET A 29 -5.89 10.17 12.66
CA MET A 29 -5.46 10.59 11.32
C MET A 29 -4.40 9.64 10.73
N SER A 30 -3.51 9.13 11.59
CA SER A 30 -2.49 8.16 11.19
C SER A 30 -3.09 6.84 10.68
N ASP A 31 -4.21 6.41 11.26
CA ASP A 31 -4.92 5.18 10.85
C ASP A 31 -5.67 5.36 9.52
N MET A 32 -5.99 6.61 9.16
CA MET A 32 -6.73 6.96 7.96
C MET A 32 -5.82 7.31 6.77
N LEU A 33 -4.51 7.44 6.99
CA LEU A 33 -3.56 7.75 5.93
C LEU A 33 -3.33 6.51 5.05
N LEU A 34 -3.82 6.56 3.82
CA LEU A 34 -3.61 5.49 2.84
C LEU A 34 -2.15 5.41 2.40
N ARG A 35 -1.47 4.35 2.83
CA ARG A 35 -0.11 4.01 2.41
C ARG A 35 -0.15 3.04 1.24
N TRP A 36 -0.11 3.58 0.02
CA TRP A 36 -0.12 2.78 -1.22
C TRP A 36 1.18 2.03 -1.46
N GLN A 37 2.28 2.55 -0.92
CA GLN A 37 3.51 1.80 -0.73
C GLN A 37 3.81 1.74 0.76
N ARG A 38 4.31 0.58 1.18
CA ARG A 38 4.83 0.41 2.53
C ARG A 38 6.19 1.09 2.61
N ASP A 39 6.53 1.61 3.79
CA ASP A 39 7.88 2.14 4.01
C ASP A 39 8.90 1.02 3.71
N PRO A 40 9.94 1.26 2.90
CA PRO A 40 10.92 0.24 2.53
C PRO A 40 11.66 -0.33 3.76
N ASP A 41 11.65 0.39 4.87
CA ASP A 41 12.24 -0.03 6.15
C ASP A 41 11.32 -0.98 6.97
N GLU A 42 10.05 -1.15 6.58
CA GLU A 42 9.12 -2.10 7.22
C GLU A 42 9.12 -3.50 6.56
N GLU A 43 9.82 -3.66 5.44
CA GLU A 43 9.96 -4.94 4.76
C GLU A 43 11.13 -5.74 5.34
N GLY A 44 10.81 -6.77 6.12
CA GLY A 44 11.70 -7.93 6.22
C GLY A 44 12.01 -8.46 4.82
N ALA A 45 13.24 -8.94 4.62
CA ALA A 45 13.80 -9.29 3.30
C ALA A 45 12.78 -9.95 2.35
N ASP A 46 12.62 -9.39 1.15
CA ASP A 46 11.72 -9.92 0.11
C ASP A 46 12.04 -11.41 -0.15
N PRO A 47 11.10 -12.33 0.12
CA PRO A 47 11.31 -13.76 -0.06
C PRO A 47 11.54 -14.16 -1.52
N PHE A 48 11.25 -13.26 -2.48
CA PHE A 48 11.43 -13.48 -3.92
C PHE A 48 12.58 -12.67 -4.53
N ALA A 49 13.43 -12.01 -3.73
CA ALA A 49 14.54 -11.22 -4.23
C ALA A 49 15.51 -11.99 -5.16
N GLY A 50 15.58 -13.32 -5.01
CA GLY A 50 16.41 -14.20 -5.86
C GLY A 50 15.70 -14.83 -7.07
N LEU A 51 14.41 -14.58 -7.27
CA LEU A 51 13.60 -15.27 -8.29
C LEU A 51 14.09 -15.00 -9.72
N GLU A 52 14.46 -13.77 -10.02
CA GLU A 52 14.94 -13.37 -11.36
C GLU A 52 16.29 -14.02 -11.69
N ALA A 53 17.19 -14.11 -10.70
CA ALA A 53 18.47 -14.80 -10.85
C ALA A 53 18.26 -16.30 -11.08
N ALA A 54 17.32 -16.93 -10.35
CA ALA A 54 16.98 -18.33 -10.52
C ALA A 54 16.37 -18.63 -11.91
N LEU A 55 15.48 -17.76 -12.40
CA LEU A 55 14.88 -17.91 -13.73
C LEU A 55 15.94 -17.77 -14.83
N THR A 56 16.83 -16.78 -14.70
CA THR A 56 17.92 -16.56 -15.66
C THR A 56 18.88 -17.75 -15.71
N ALA A 57 19.23 -18.31 -14.56
CA ALA A 57 20.09 -19.49 -14.45
C ALA A 57 19.45 -20.75 -15.07
N ALA A 58 18.12 -20.90 -14.97
CA ALA A 58 17.40 -22.02 -15.55
C ALA A 58 17.26 -21.94 -17.09
N THR A 59 17.46 -20.76 -17.68
CA THR A 59 17.39 -20.53 -19.13
C THR A 59 18.74 -20.59 -19.85
N GLN A 60 19.85 -20.83 -19.12
CA GLN A 60 21.19 -21.04 -19.69
C GLN A 60 21.48 -22.52 -19.98
#